data_AF-A0A4P9XL71-F1
#
_entry.id   AF-A0A4P9XL71-F1
#
_cell.length_a   1.000
_cell.length_b   1.000
_cell.length_c   1.000
_cell.angle_alpha   90.00
_cell.angle_beta   90.00
_cell.angle_gamma   90.00
#
_symmetry.space_group_name_H-M   'P 1'
#
loop_
_entity.id
_entity.type
_entity.pdbx_description
1 polymer ?
#
loop_
_entity_poly.entity_id
_entity_poly.type
_entity_poly.pdbx_seq_one_letter_code
_entity_poly.pdbx_strand_id
1 'polypeptide(L)'
;MSATMNAKKLSEYFSNCPIIEVPGRTFPVQVSYLEDVIEQTGYQIEAGSRYLKEDRYLVIPVHSMLTNAVQETAFRRPPPGVRKIILATNIAETGITIPDVTTVIDTGKSKEIRYDEKRQMTSLEECFVARANAKQRSGRAGRVQPGVCYRLFTKLQYEAMDDYQLPEMCRLPLEDLCLRTKVRYHGKVDSFLKEALDPPKSSAIATAVTLLKEVGAFDESEELTPLGEHLAKLPIDVRLGKMLVYATTFSCLDPVLTIAAAAGFKSIFVQSYGGQDSQDMAMREFALGDSDMLTTYNAYREW
;
A
#
# COMPACT_ATOMS: atom_id res chain seq x y z
N MET A 1 -18.66 10.76 2.01
CA MET A 1 -19.10 9.40 2.39
C MET A 1 -17.93 8.67 3.04
N SER A 2 -18.12 8.11 4.22
CA SER A 2 -17.08 7.32 4.90
C SER A 2 -17.72 6.00 5.33
N ALA A 3 -17.18 4.87 4.85
CA ALA A 3 -17.68 3.55 5.21
C ALA A 3 -17.14 3.07 6.58
N THR A 4 -16.03 3.66 7.05
CA THR A 4 -15.28 3.16 8.22
C THR A 4 -14.52 4.18 9.05
N MET A 5 -14.47 5.45 8.64
CA MET A 5 -13.88 6.54 9.44
C MET A 5 -14.85 6.99 10.53
N ASN A 6 -14.30 7.43 11.66
CA ASN A 6 -15.05 7.95 12.79
C ASN A 6 -15.85 9.21 12.39
N ALA A 7 -17.17 9.06 12.20
CA ALA A 7 -18.06 10.12 11.76
C ALA A 7 -18.11 11.30 12.74
N LYS A 8 -17.97 11.04 14.04
CA LYS A 8 -17.93 12.11 15.07
C LYS A 8 -16.70 12.96 14.92
N LYS A 9 -15.53 12.33 14.77
CA LYS A 9 -14.26 13.04 14.57
C LYS A 9 -14.30 13.97 13.34
N LEU A 10 -14.90 13.49 12.25
CA LEU A 10 -15.13 14.32 11.06
C LEU A 10 -16.09 15.48 11.33
N SER A 11 -17.20 15.21 12.02
CA SER A 11 -18.18 16.25 12.36
C SER A 11 -17.52 17.36 13.18
N GLU A 12 -16.79 17.00 14.24
CA GLU A 12 -16.04 17.92 15.09
C GLU A 12 -15.05 18.77 14.28
N TYR A 13 -14.30 18.15 13.37
CA TYR A 13 -13.37 18.83 12.48
C TYR A 13 -14.05 19.86 11.56
N PHE A 14 -15.22 19.51 11.02
CA PHE A 14 -16.04 20.39 10.20
C PHE A 14 -17.03 21.22 11.04
N SER A 15 -16.60 21.70 12.22
CA SER A 15 -17.37 22.59 13.08
C SER A 15 -18.72 22.00 13.54
N ASN A 16 -18.71 20.74 13.95
CA ASN A 16 -19.87 19.96 14.38
C ASN A 16 -20.97 19.88 13.29
N CYS A 17 -20.57 19.65 12.04
CA CYS A 17 -21.53 19.52 10.95
C CYS A 17 -22.50 18.34 11.17
N PRO A 18 -23.77 18.42 10.71
CA PRO A 18 -24.73 17.35 10.90
C PRO A 18 -24.27 16.00 10.35
N ILE A 19 -24.57 14.92 11.07
CA ILE A 19 -24.30 13.54 10.65
C ILE A 19 -25.62 12.90 10.22
N ILE A 20 -25.64 12.32 9.02
CA ILE A 20 -26.76 11.51 8.52
C ILE A 20 -26.26 10.07 8.40
N GLU A 21 -26.89 9.17 9.15
CA GLU A 21 -26.61 7.74 9.08
C GLU A 21 -27.52 7.08 8.05
N VAL A 22 -26.94 6.47 7.02
CA VAL A 22 -27.66 5.68 6.02
C VAL A 22 -27.47 4.20 6.36
N PRO A 23 -28.52 3.47 6.78
CA PRO A 23 -28.39 2.07 7.12
C PRO A 23 -28.01 1.24 5.89
N GLY A 24 -26.97 0.42 6.02
CA GLY A 24 -26.56 -0.52 4.99
C GLY A 24 -27.50 -1.73 4.93
N ARG A 25 -27.79 -2.21 3.71
CA ARG A 25 -28.39 -3.53 3.50
C ARG A 25 -27.28 -4.56 3.34
N THR A 26 -26.77 -5.08 4.45
CA THR A 26 -25.83 -6.21 4.47
C THR A 26 -26.47 -7.40 5.13
N PHE A 27 -26.22 -8.59 4.60
CA PHE A 27 -26.61 -9.84 5.22
C PHE A 27 -25.73 -10.12 6.46
N PRO A 28 -26.23 -10.86 7.45
CA PRO A 28 -25.45 -11.21 8.62
C PRO A 28 -24.22 -12.03 8.23
N VAL A 29 -23.09 -11.76 8.90
CA VAL A 29 -21.84 -12.50 8.74
C VAL A 29 -21.47 -13.12 10.08
N GLN A 30 -21.41 -14.46 10.13
CA GLN A 30 -20.91 -15.17 11.29
C GLN A 30 -19.38 -15.03 11.32
N VAL A 31 -18.83 -14.65 12.48
CA VAL A 31 -17.39 -14.50 12.67
C VAL A 31 -16.89 -15.56 13.64
N SER A 32 -15.84 -16.28 13.24
CA SER A 32 -15.11 -17.24 14.07
C SER A 32 -13.65 -16.83 14.19
N TYR A 33 -13.05 -17.00 15.36
CA TYR A 33 -11.64 -16.74 15.65
C TYR A 33 -10.81 -18.02 15.55
N LEU A 34 -9.49 -17.90 15.73
CA LEU A 34 -8.55 -19.01 15.53
C LEU A 34 -8.91 -20.23 16.40
N GLU A 35 -9.25 -20.01 17.66
CA GLU A 35 -9.70 -21.03 18.60
C GLU A 35 -10.92 -21.81 18.07
N ASP A 36 -11.93 -21.10 17.55
CA ASP A 36 -13.13 -21.72 16.96
C ASP A 36 -12.78 -22.52 15.69
N VAL A 37 -11.87 -21.99 14.85
CA VAL A 37 -11.45 -22.62 13.60
C VAL A 37 -10.71 -23.94 13.88
N ILE A 38 -9.82 -23.96 14.86
CA ILE A 38 -9.09 -25.17 15.25
C ILE A 38 -10.06 -26.22 15.78
N GLU A 39 -11.00 -25.84 16.65
CA GLU A 39 -12.02 -26.74 17.19
C GLU A 39 -12.91 -27.32 16.09
N GLN A 40 -13.39 -26.49 15.16
CA GLN A 40 -14.26 -26.91 14.06
C GLN A 40 -13.57 -27.83 13.04
N THR A 41 -12.28 -27.60 12.79
CA THR A 41 -11.54 -28.33 11.75
C THR A 41 -10.81 -29.56 12.28
N GLY A 42 -10.56 -29.63 13.59
CA GLY A 42 -9.66 -30.62 14.18
C GLY A 42 -8.22 -30.52 13.66
N TYR A 43 -7.83 -29.36 13.11
CA TYR A 43 -6.57 -29.19 12.41
C TYR A 43 -5.38 -29.46 13.33
N GLN A 44 -4.50 -30.36 12.91
CA GLN A 44 -3.20 -30.61 13.52
C GLN A 44 -2.10 -30.11 12.57
N ILE A 45 -1.07 -29.48 13.14
CA ILE A 45 0.10 -29.02 12.37
C ILE A 45 0.92 -30.25 12.00
N GLU A 46 0.71 -30.78 10.79
CA GLU A 46 1.55 -31.85 10.25
C GLU A 46 2.79 -31.27 9.54
N ALA A 47 3.97 -31.78 9.89
CA ALA A 47 5.19 -31.48 9.17
C ALA A 47 5.13 -32.11 7.77
N GLY A 48 5.12 -31.28 6.72
CA GLY A 48 5.16 -31.72 5.31
C GLY A 48 3.83 -31.73 4.56
N SER A 49 2.84 -30.92 4.96
CA SER A 49 1.52 -30.94 4.33
C SER A 49 1.51 -30.67 2.81
N ARG A 50 0.69 -31.47 2.11
CA ARG A 50 0.58 -31.67 0.65
C ARG A 50 -0.59 -30.92 -0.01
N TYR A 51 -1.05 -29.80 0.53
CA TYR A 51 -2.27 -29.13 0.04
C TYR A 51 -2.10 -28.53 -1.37
N LEU A 52 -2.31 -29.32 -2.44
CA LEU A 52 -3.03 -28.94 -3.68
C LEU A 52 -3.01 -30.05 -4.73
N LYS A 53 -4.20 -30.61 -5.06
CA LYS A 53 -4.78 -30.64 -6.43
C LYS A 53 -6.05 -31.48 -6.45
N GLU A 54 -7.17 -30.81 -6.71
CA GLU A 54 -8.35 -31.41 -7.33
C GLU A 54 -8.86 -30.41 -8.37
N ASP A 55 -9.35 -30.89 -9.51
CA ASP A 55 -9.87 -30.09 -10.64
C ASP A 55 -11.17 -29.30 -10.32
N ARG A 56 -11.55 -29.24 -9.03
CA ARG A 56 -12.81 -28.62 -8.54
C ARG A 56 -12.65 -27.17 -8.09
N TYR A 57 -11.43 -26.62 -8.09
CA TYR A 57 -11.15 -25.30 -7.55
C TYR A 57 -10.56 -24.35 -8.61
N LEU A 58 -11.14 -23.16 -8.71
CA LEU A 58 -10.60 -22.05 -9.51
C LEU A 58 -9.90 -21.07 -8.57
N VAL A 59 -8.57 -21.15 -8.49
CA VAL A 59 -7.75 -20.28 -7.62
C VAL A 59 -7.27 -19.07 -8.40
N ILE A 60 -7.62 -17.87 -7.94
CA ILE A 60 -7.33 -16.60 -8.64
C ILE A 60 -6.52 -15.68 -7.70
N PRO A 61 -5.27 -15.33 -8.04
CA PRO A 61 -4.52 -14.33 -7.30
C PRO A 61 -4.99 -12.92 -7.66
N VAL A 62 -5.12 -12.05 -6.66
CA VAL A 62 -5.50 -10.64 -6.82
C VAL A 62 -4.52 -9.77 -6.04
N HIS A 63 -3.75 -8.96 -6.77
CA HIS A 63 -2.75 -8.04 -6.23
C HIS A 63 -2.69 -6.81 -7.13
N SER A 64 -2.40 -5.65 -6.55
CA SER A 64 -2.22 -4.38 -7.27
C SER A 64 -1.21 -4.42 -8.43
N MET A 65 -0.31 -5.41 -8.46
CA MET A 65 0.73 -5.51 -9.49
C MET A 65 0.35 -6.49 -10.60
N LEU A 66 -0.80 -7.16 -10.50
CA LEU A 66 -1.33 -8.04 -11.54
C LEU A 66 -2.13 -7.24 -12.56
N THR A 67 -2.10 -7.70 -13.81
CA THR A 67 -2.83 -7.05 -14.92
C THR A 67 -4.34 -7.06 -14.67
N ASN A 68 -5.03 -6.04 -15.20
CA ASN A 68 -6.50 -5.95 -15.11
C ASN A 68 -7.19 -7.20 -15.68
N ALA A 69 -6.63 -7.81 -16.73
CA ALA A 69 -7.16 -9.04 -17.33
C ALA A 69 -7.24 -10.21 -16.34
N VAL A 70 -6.23 -10.38 -15.47
CA VAL A 70 -6.25 -11.41 -14.41
C VAL A 70 -7.30 -11.06 -13.35
N GLN A 71 -7.39 -9.79 -12.96
CA GLN A 71 -8.36 -9.35 -11.95
C GLN A 71 -9.81 -9.48 -12.45
N GLU A 72 -10.07 -9.24 -13.74
CA GLU A 72 -11.39 -9.43 -14.37
C GLU A 72 -11.91 -10.86 -14.22
N THR A 73 -11.03 -11.86 -14.20
CA THR A 73 -11.44 -13.26 -13.99
C THR A 73 -12.09 -13.46 -12.61
N ALA A 74 -11.70 -12.67 -11.60
CA ALA A 74 -12.25 -12.75 -10.25
C ALA A 74 -13.72 -12.31 -10.17
N PHE A 75 -14.19 -11.48 -11.11
CA PHE A 75 -15.58 -11.00 -11.16
C PHE A 75 -16.53 -11.97 -11.87
N ARG A 76 -16.00 -12.92 -12.64
CA ARG A 76 -16.82 -13.91 -13.34
C ARG A 76 -17.29 -14.98 -12.35
N ARG A 77 -18.51 -15.49 -12.56
CA ARG A 77 -19.02 -16.63 -11.79
C ARG A 77 -18.31 -17.91 -12.25
N PRO A 78 -17.88 -18.79 -11.34
CA PRO A 78 -17.29 -20.07 -11.74
C PRO A 78 -18.34 -20.99 -12.40
N PRO A 79 -17.92 -21.95 -13.24
CA PRO A 79 -18.80 -22.98 -13.77
C PRO A 79 -19.50 -23.78 -12.65
N PRO A 80 -20.66 -24.40 -12.92
CA PRO A 80 -21.32 -25.28 -11.96
C PRO A 80 -20.39 -26.38 -11.45
N GLY A 81 -20.39 -26.62 -10.14
CA GLY A 81 -19.52 -27.61 -9.50
C GLY A 81 -18.09 -27.15 -9.21
N VAL A 82 -17.69 -25.96 -9.67
CA VAL A 82 -16.36 -25.38 -9.40
C VAL A 82 -16.45 -24.33 -8.31
N ARG A 83 -15.57 -24.41 -7.30
CA ARG A 83 -15.45 -23.40 -6.25
C ARG A 83 -14.37 -22.38 -6.60
N LYS A 84 -14.76 -21.11 -6.67
CA LYS A 84 -13.82 -19.99 -6.82
C LYS A 84 -13.15 -19.68 -5.48
N ILE A 85 -11.82 -19.59 -5.47
CA ILE A 85 -10.99 -19.21 -4.34
C ILE A 85 -10.16 -18.00 -4.78
N ILE A 86 -10.29 -16.88 -4.08
CA ILE A 86 -9.58 -15.65 -4.39
C ILE A 86 -8.51 -15.44 -3.32
N LEU A 87 -7.25 -15.37 -3.75
CA LEU A 87 -6.11 -15.04 -2.88
C LEU A 87 -5.79 -13.56 -3.08
N ALA A 88 -6.14 -12.72 -2.11
CA ALA A 88 -6.03 -11.27 -2.26
C ALA A 88 -5.20 -10.61 -1.14
N THR A 89 -4.57 -9.49 -1.47
CA THR A 89 -4.06 -8.53 -0.47
C THR A 89 -5.19 -7.62 0.04
N ASN A 90 -4.83 -6.57 0.79
CA ASN A 90 -5.76 -5.51 1.19
C ASN A 90 -6.47 -4.80 0.03
N ILE A 91 -6.09 -5.02 -1.23
CA ILE A 91 -6.84 -4.49 -2.40
C ILE A 91 -8.30 -4.96 -2.44
N ALA A 92 -8.61 -6.15 -1.94
CA ALA A 92 -9.99 -6.65 -1.86
C ALA A 92 -10.80 -6.02 -0.70
N GLU A 93 -10.13 -5.34 0.23
CA GLU A 93 -10.74 -4.69 1.38
C GLU A 93 -11.45 -3.38 0.99
N THR A 94 -10.90 -2.63 0.03
CA THR A 94 -11.43 -1.31 -0.38
C THR A 94 -11.54 -1.20 -1.90
N GLY A 95 -10.48 -1.55 -2.63
CA GLY A 95 -10.34 -1.30 -4.06
C GLY A 95 -11.15 -2.20 -5.00
N ILE A 96 -11.51 -3.41 -4.57
CA ILE A 96 -12.22 -4.38 -5.42
C ILE A 96 -13.44 -4.96 -4.71
N THR A 97 -14.55 -5.07 -5.43
CA THR A 97 -15.82 -5.62 -4.95
C THR A 97 -16.24 -6.82 -5.76
N ILE A 98 -15.98 -8.01 -5.21
CA ILE A 98 -16.39 -9.28 -5.81
C ILE A 98 -17.77 -9.66 -5.22
N PRO A 99 -18.83 -9.75 -6.03
CA PRO A 99 -20.20 -9.83 -5.54
C PRO A 99 -20.56 -11.19 -4.93
N ASP A 100 -19.96 -12.28 -5.41
CA ASP A 100 -20.31 -13.65 -5.05
C ASP A 100 -19.44 -14.23 -3.90
N VAL A 101 -18.76 -13.37 -3.14
CA VAL A 101 -18.02 -13.79 -1.94
C VAL A 101 -18.99 -14.06 -0.79
N THR A 102 -18.95 -15.28 -0.26
CA THR A 102 -19.77 -15.74 0.87
C THR A 102 -18.92 -16.16 2.07
N THR A 103 -17.63 -16.41 1.85
CA THR A 103 -16.69 -16.87 2.85
C THR A 103 -15.43 -16.03 2.76
N VAL A 104 -15.00 -15.47 3.88
CA VAL A 104 -13.76 -14.72 4.02
C VAL A 104 -12.84 -15.48 4.97
N ILE A 105 -11.58 -15.64 4.58
CA ILE A 105 -10.51 -16.11 5.46
C ILE A 105 -9.58 -14.93 5.66
N ASP A 106 -9.56 -14.39 6.88
CA ASP A 106 -8.78 -13.22 7.25
C ASP A 106 -7.54 -13.67 8.03
N THR A 107 -6.36 -13.50 7.42
CA THR A 107 -5.07 -13.80 8.07
C THR A 107 -4.75 -12.83 9.21
N GLY A 108 -5.46 -11.70 9.30
CA GLY A 108 -5.21 -10.64 10.28
C GLY A 108 -3.98 -9.80 9.99
N LYS A 109 -3.28 -10.05 8.88
CA LYS A 109 -2.02 -9.37 8.55
C LYS A 109 -2.10 -8.61 7.23
N SER A 110 -1.28 -7.59 7.11
CA SER A 110 -0.99 -6.88 5.87
C SER A 110 0.44 -6.35 5.89
N LYS A 111 1.02 -6.16 4.71
CA LYS A 111 2.26 -5.42 4.58
C LYS A 111 1.96 -3.93 4.56
N GLU A 112 2.69 -3.17 5.36
CA GLU A 112 2.58 -1.71 5.44
C GLU A 112 3.95 -1.08 5.27
N ILE A 113 3.98 0.05 4.56
CA ILE A 113 5.16 0.89 4.52
C ILE A 113 5.24 1.62 5.85
N ARG A 114 6.35 1.42 6.57
CA ARG A 114 6.69 2.11 7.80
C ARG A 114 7.95 2.92 7.61
N TYR A 115 7.95 4.13 8.15
CA TYR A 115 9.09 5.02 8.11
C TYR A 115 9.88 4.93 9.42
N ASP A 116 11.19 4.64 9.32
CA ASP A 116 12.12 4.72 10.44
C ASP A 116 12.76 6.12 10.46
N GLU A 117 12.30 6.96 11.40
CA GLU A 117 12.81 8.33 11.58
C GLU A 117 14.32 8.37 11.86
N LYS A 118 14.91 7.35 12.50
CA LYS A 118 16.35 7.35 12.84
C LYS A 118 17.20 7.00 11.63
N ARG A 119 16.73 6.06 10.82
CA ARG A 119 17.45 5.58 9.63
C ARG A 119 17.09 6.35 8.36
N GLN A 120 16.08 7.22 8.41
CA GLN A 120 15.56 7.98 7.27
C GLN A 120 15.21 7.06 6.09
N MET A 121 14.63 5.90 6.41
CA MET A 121 14.32 4.86 5.43
C MET A 121 12.92 4.32 5.63
N THR A 122 12.30 3.92 4.53
CA THR A 122 11.05 3.16 4.55
C THR A 122 11.35 1.67 4.47
N SER A 123 10.65 0.89 5.28
CA SER A 123 10.63 -0.57 5.25
C SER A 123 9.22 -1.06 4.94
N LEU A 124 9.12 -2.18 4.24
CA LEU A 124 7.85 -2.88 4.05
C LEU A 124 7.74 -3.98 5.11
N GLU A 125 6.91 -3.74 6.12
CA GLU A 125 6.79 -4.62 7.28
C GLU A 125 5.45 -5.36 7.27
N GLU A 126 5.46 -6.64 7.63
CA GLU A 126 4.23 -7.37 7.90
C GLU A 126 3.73 -7.01 9.30
N CYS A 127 2.50 -6.51 9.38
CA CYS A 127 1.87 -6.07 10.63
C CYS A 127 0.47 -6.68 10.76
N PHE A 128 -0.02 -6.73 12.00
CA PHE A 128 -1.45 -6.98 12.22
C PHE A 128 -2.27 -5.79 11.76
N VAL A 129 -3.45 -6.07 11.21
CA VAL A 129 -4.39 -5.06 10.72
C VAL A 129 -5.13 -4.40 11.88
N ALA A 130 -5.73 -3.23 11.67
CA ALA A 130 -6.60 -2.64 12.67
C ALA A 130 -7.97 -3.34 12.72
N ARG A 131 -8.70 -3.18 13.83
CA ARG A 131 -10.05 -3.74 14.00
C ARG A 131 -11.01 -3.25 12.91
N ALA A 132 -10.89 -1.99 12.50
CA ALA A 132 -11.64 -1.43 11.37
C ALA A 132 -11.41 -2.21 10.06
N ASN A 133 -10.17 -2.62 9.76
CA ASN A 133 -9.84 -3.39 8.57
C ASN A 133 -10.45 -4.80 8.64
N ALA A 134 -10.29 -5.50 9.76
CA ALA A 134 -10.88 -6.81 9.98
C ALA A 134 -12.42 -6.80 9.88
N LYS A 135 -13.06 -5.69 10.27
CA LYS A 135 -14.51 -5.47 10.09
C LYS A 135 -14.88 -5.24 8.62
N GLN A 136 -14.08 -4.49 7.88
CA GLN A 136 -14.27 -4.32 6.42
C GLN A 136 -14.16 -5.66 5.69
N ARG A 137 -13.15 -6.47 6.05
CA ARG A 137 -12.93 -7.80 5.49
C ARG A 137 -14.12 -8.71 5.72
N SER A 138 -14.62 -8.80 6.95
CA SER A 138 -15.82 -9.61 7.24
C SER A 138 -17.05 -9.14 6.44
N GLY A 139 -17.21 -7.83 6.25
CA GLY A 139 -18.31 -7.27 5.46
C GLY A 139 -18.33 -7.71 3.99
N ARG A 140 -17.22 -8.24 3.45
CA ARG A 140 -17.14 -8.76 2.08
C ARG A 140 -17.95 -10.05 1.89
N ALA A 141 -18.18 -10.83 2.94
CA ALA A 141 -18.95 -12.07 2.90
C ALA A 141 -20.47 -11.86 2.93
N GLY A 142 -20.95 -10.70 3.41
CA GLY A 142 -22.37 -10.45 3.68
C GLY A 142 -23.08 -9.65 2.58
N ARG A 143 -22.62 -9.71 1.33
CA ARG A 143 -23.13 -8.83 0.26
C ARG A 143 -24.38 -9.35 -0.44
N VAL A 144 -24.39 -10.63 -0.80
CA VAL A 144 -25.46 -11.24 -1.59
C VAL A 144 -26.32 -12.22 -0.81
N GLN A 145 -25.81 -12.74 0.30
CA GLN A 145 -26.49 -13.66 1.21
C GLN A 145 -25.73 -13.71 2.55
N PRO A 146 -26.27 -14.38 3.59
CA PRO A 146 -25.53 -14.62 4.83
C PRO A 146 -24.17 -15.27 4.56
N GLY A 147 -23.14 -14.78 5.25
CA GLY A 147 -21.76 -15.18 5.00
C GLY A 147 -21.03 -15.63 6.26
N VAL A 148 -19.80 -16.10 6.08
CA VAL A 148 -18.91 -16.51 7.17
C VAL A 148 -17.56 -15.83 7.02
N CYS A 149 -16.97 -15.40 8.13
CA CYS A 149 -15.61 -14.87 8.20
C CYS A 149 -14.80 -15.66 9.24
N TYR A 150 -13.73 -16.30 8.79
CA TYR A 150 -12.78 -17.00 9.63
C TYR A 150 -11.55 -16.12 9.85
N ARG A 151 -11.28 -15.73 11.10
CA ARG A 151 -10.12 -14.96 11.50
C ARG A 151 -9.03 -15.91 12.00
N LEU A 152 -7.88 -15.90 11.35
CA LEU A 152 -6.74 -16.77 11.69
C LEU A 152 -5.87 -16.16 12.81
N PHE A 153 -6.51 -15.48 13.75
CA PHE A 153 -5.91 -14.88 14.93
C PHE A 153 -6.90 -14.99 16.10
N THR A 154 -6.38 -15.00 17.32
CA THR A 154 -7.20 -15.21 18.51
C THR A 154 -8.06 -13.99 18.83
N LYS A 155 -9.13 -14.19 19.61
CA LYS A 155 -9.92 -13.06 20.12
C LYS A 155 -9.08 -12.12 20.97
N LEU A 156 -8.17 -12.66 21.79
CA LEU A 156 -7.21 -11.86 22.56
C LEU A 156 -6.34 -10.98 21.65
N GLN A 157 -5.83 -11.54 20.55
CA GLN A 157 -5.05 -10.77 19.58
C GLN A 157 -5.89 -9.68 18.91
N TYR A 158 -7.16 -9.96 18.58
CA TYR A 158 -8.08 -8.95 18.03
C TYR A 158 -8.36 -7.80 19.00
N GLU A 159 -8.50 -8.09 20.29
CA GLU A 159 -8.71 -7.07 21.33
C GLU A 159 -7.48 -6.18 21.54
N ALA A 160 -6.28 -6.71 21.29
CA ALA A 160 -5.02 -5.98 21.33
C ALA A 160 -4.68 -5.20 20.05
N MET A 161 -5.43 -5.36 18.95
CA MET A 161 -5.23 -4.60 17.72
C MET A 161 -5.71 -3.15 17.88
N ASP A 162 -5.04 -2.23 17.18
CA ASP A 162 -5.49 -0.85 17.08
C ASP A 162 -6.90 -0.76 16.47
N ASP A 163 -7.66 0.25 16.89
CA ASP A 163 -9.01 0.46 16.35
C ASP A 163 -9.01 0.82 14.87
N TYR A 164 -8.10 1.72 14.50
CA TYR A 164 -7.96 2.27 13.17
C TYR A 164 -6.49 2.26 12.78
N GLN A 165 -6.23 2.02 11.51
CA GLN A 165 -4.89 2.15 10.96
C GLN A 165 -4.44 3.62 11.05
N LEU A 166 -3.18 3.84 11.42
CA LEU A 166 -2.62 5.17 11.48
C LEU A 166 -2.65 5.83 10.08
N PRO A 167 -3.15 7.08 9.96
CA PRO A 167 -3.23 7.78 8.68
C PRO A 167 -1.86 7.86 8.00
N GLU A 168 -1.85 7.82 6.67
CA GLU A 168 -0.61 7.85 5.88
C GLU A 168 0.27 9.05 6.21
N MET A 169 -0.32 10.23 6.39
CA MET A 169 0.41 11.44 6.78
C MET A 169 1.13 11.32 8.12
N CYS A 170 0.75 10.38 8.98
CA CYS A 170 1.37 10.19 10.28
C CYS A 170 2.45 9.09 10.29
N ARG A 171 2.64 8.36 9.17
CA ARG A 171 3.55 7.21 9.10
C ARG A 171 4.43 7.13 7.85
N LEU A 172 4.19 7.97 6.86
CA LEU A 172 4.97 8.04 5.63
C LEU A 172 5.85 9.31 5.62
N PRO A 173 6.92 9.32 4.79
CA PRO A 173 7.66 10.54 4.49
C PRO A 173 6.75 11.65 3.95
N LEU A 174 7.06 12.90 4.30
CA LEU A 174 6.16 14.05 4.08
C LEU A 174 6.66 15.03 3.03
N GLU A 175 7.71 14.73 2.28
CA GLU A 175 8.38 15.72 1.43
C GLU A 175 7.50 16.11 0.24
N ASP A 176 6.81 15.14 -0.37
CA ASP A 176 5.79 15.40 -1.40
C ASP A 176 4.62 16.23 -0.82
N LEU A 177 4.14 15.90 0.38
CA LEU A 177 3.05 16.64 1.03
C LEU A 177 3.45 18.08 1.38
N CYS A 178 4.64 18.28 1.95
CA CYS A 178 5.21 19.58 2.29
C CYS A 178 5.40 20.43 1.03
N LEU A 179 5.98 19.85 -0.04
CA LEU A 179 6.19 20.52 -1.31
C LEU A 179 4.86 20.99 -1.92
N ARG A 180 3.86 20.10 -1.99
CA ARG A 180 2.52 20.42 -2.52
C ARG A 180 1.79 21.46 -1.67
N THR A 181 1.98 21.44 -0.36
CA THR A 181 1.42 22.45 0.55
C THR A 181 1.95 23.83 0.17
N LYS A 182 3.26 23.98 -0.04
CA LYS A 182 3.89 25.26 -0.39
C LYS A 182 3.53 25.80 -1.77
N VAL A 183 3.01 24.98 -2.68
CA VAL A 183 2.43 25.48 -3.95
C VAL A 183 1.20 26.37 -3.71
N ARG A 184 0.48 26.18 -2.61
CA ARG A 184 -0.80 26.88 -2.33
C ARG A 184 -0.79 27.71 -1.06
N TYR A 185 0.14 27.45 -0.16
CA TYR A 185 0.21 28.07 1.16
C TYR A 185 1.57 28.74 1.37
N HIS A 186 1.55 30.01 1.74
CA HIS A 186 2.77 30.82 1.92
C HIS A 186 3.29 30.85 3.37
N GLY A 187 2.57 30.27 4.33
CA GLY A 187 3.04 30.18 5.72
C GLY A 187 3.95 28.97 5.96
N LYS A 188 4.27 28.72 7.23
CA LYS A 188 5.05 27.55 7.65
C LYS A 188 4.25 26.26 7.49
N VAL A 189 4.84 25.25 6.85
CA VAL A 189 4.19 23.96 6.59
C VAL A 189 3.73 23.31 7.89
N ASP A 190 4.52 23.41 8.95
CA ASP A 190 4.17 22.91 10.29
C ASP A 190 2.87 23.53 10.83
N SER A 191 2.67 24.84 10.63
CA SER A 191 1.44 25.52 11.07
C SER A 191 0.22 24.98 10.33
N PHE A 192 0.34 24.77 9.02
CA PHE A 192 -0.77 24.24 8.21
C PHE A 192 -1.09 22.77 8.53
N LEU A 193 -0.08 21.91 8.59
CA LEU A 193 -0.30 20.47 8.81
C LEU A 193 -0.79 20.14 10.23
N LYS A 194 -0.54 21.03 11.21
CA LYS A 194 -1.12 20.93 12.56
C LYS A 194 -2.64 21.13 12.60
N GLU A 195 -3.22 21.77 11.58
CA GLU A 195 -4.67 21.93 11.44
C GLU A 195 -5.34 20.72 10.76
N ALA A 196 -4.59 19.66 10.43
CA ALA A 196 -5.18 18.45 9.86
C ALA A 196 -6.01 17.66 10.90
N LEU A 197 -6.90 16.80 10.42
CA LEU A 197 -7.72 15.90 11.25
C LEU A 197 -6.86 15.01 12.16
N ASP A 198 -5.73 14.56 11.63
CA ASP A 198 -4.70 13.78 12.29
C ASP A 198 -3.35 14.41 11.96
N PRO A 199 -2.87 15.37 12.76
CA PRO A 199 -1.65 16.08 12.44
C PRO A 199 -0.42 15.16 12.58
N PRO A 200 0.54 15.22 11.65
CA PRO A 200 1.80 14.51 11.79
C PRO A 200 2.64 15.08 12.93
N LYS A 201 3.65 14.34 13.37
CA LYS A 201 4.63 14.85 14.32
C LYS A 201 5.41 16.01 13.71
N SER A 202 5.62 17.08 14.49
CA SER A 202 6.46 18.22 14.07
C SER A 202 7.88 17.80 13.68
N SER A 203 8.44 16.75 14.29
CA SER A 203 9.75 16.19 13.93
C SER A 203 9.79 15.62 12.50
N ALA A 204 8.71 14.94 12.08
CA ALA A 204 8.58 14.41 10.74
C ALA A 204 8.46 15.54 9.70
N ILE A 205 7.71 16.60 10.03
CA ILE A 205 7.58 17.79 9.18
C ILE A 205 8.95 18.49 9.04
N ALA A 206 9.65 18.71 10.16
CA ALA A 206 10.97 19.34 10.16
C ALA A 206 11.98 18.55 9.32
N THR A 207 11.97 17.22 9.44
CA THR A 207 12.80 16.32 8.62
C THR A 207 12.52 16.51 7.14
N ALA A 208 11.24 16.51 6.73
CA ALA A 208 10.84 16.70 5.34
C ALA A 208 11.23 18.09 4.80
N VAL A 209 11.07 19.14 5.60
CA VAL A 209 11.48 20.51 5.24
C VAL A 209 13.00 20.59 5.06
N THR A 210 13.78 19.98 5.95
CA THR A 210 15.24 19.91 5.82
C THR A 210 15.64 19.22 4.51
N LEU A 211 15.04 18.07 4.18
CA LEU A 211 15.31 17.40 2.91
C LEU A 211 14.98 18.31 1.71
N LEU A 212 13.84 19.00 1.73
CA LEU A 212 13.44 19.89 0.63
C LEU A 212 14.39 21.07 0.47
N LYS A 213 14.98 21.58 1.56
CA LYS A 213 16.06 22.57 1.50
C LYS A 213 17.34 22.00 0.91
N GLU A 214 17.77 20.81 1.32
CA GLU A 214 18.96 20.12 0.78
C GLU A 214 18.81 19.81 -0.73
N VAL A 215 17.61 19.41 -1.14
CA VAL A 215 17.27 19.21 -2.55
C VAL A 215 17.18 20.55 -3.30
N GLY A 216 17.08 21.67 -2.60
CA GLY A 216 16.96 23.01 -3.19
C GLY A 216 15.57 23.31 -3.72
N ALA A 217 14.56 22.54 -3.29
CA ALA A 217 13.15 22.80 -3.56
C ALA A 217 12.62 23.95 -2.69
N PHE A 218 13.13 24.08 -1.46
CA PHE A 218 12.90 25.20 -0.56
C PHE A 218 14.17 26.02 -0.34
N ASP A 219 14.00 27.31 -0.06
CA ASP A 219 15.07 28.17 0.45
C ASP A 219 15.16 28.11 2.00
N GLU A 220 16.06 28.90 2.59
CA GLU A 220 16.23 28.93 4.05
C GLU A 220 15.01 29.44 4.83
N SER A 221 14.20 30.28 4.20
CA SER A 221 12.95 30.80 4.75
C SER A 221 11.79 29.81 4.63
N GLU A 222 12.02 28.66 3.97
CA GLU A 222 11.00 27.66 3.61
C GLU A 222 10.11 28.11 2.44
N GLU A 223 10.58 29.05 1.61
CA GLU A 223 9.86 29.46 0.40
C GLU A 223 10.24 28.58 -0.79
N LEU A 224 9.28 28.41 -1.69
CA LEU A 224 9.44 27.58 -2.88
C LEU A 224 10.45 28.23 -3.84
N THR A 225 11.47 27.49 -4.25
CA THR A 225 12.42 27.96 -5.26
C THR A 225 11.87 27.71 -6.67
N PRO A 226 12.46 28.30 -7.73
CA PRO A 226 12.11 27.93 -9.11
C PRO A 226 12.28 26.43 -9.40
N LEU A 227 13.29 25.80 -8.81
CA LEU A 227 13.44 24.34 -8.90
C LEU A 227 12.28 23.63 -8.19
N GLY A 228 11.91 24.07 -6.98
CA GLY A 228 10.76 23.56 -6.24
C GLY A 228 9.45 23.65 -7.02
N GLU A 229 9.21 24.75 -7.75
CA GLU A 229 8.05 24.90 -8.63
C GLU A 229 8.00 23.87 -9.76
N HIS A 230 9.15 23.51 -10.33
CA HIS A 230 9.23 22.46 -11.34
C HIS A 230 8.99 21.08 -10.72
N LEU A 231 9.63 20.80 -9.58
CA LEU A 231 9.50 19.52 -8.90
C LEU A 231 8.07 19.24 -8.44
N ALA A 232 7.35 20.26 -7.95
CA ALA A 232 5.97 20.14 -7.51
C ALA A 232 4.98 19.77 -8.63
N LYS A 233 5.38 19.94 -9.90
CA LYS A 233 4.57 19.56 -11.08
C LYS A 233 4.79 18.09 -11.49
N LEU A 234 5.80 17.42 -10.94
CA LEU A 234 6.14 16.04 -11.29
C LEU A 234 5.55 15.05 -10.28
N PRO A 235 4.83 14.00 -10.72
CA PRO A 235 4.20 13.03 -9.83
C PRO A 235 5.19 11.93 -9.39
N ILE A 236 6.39 12.30 -8.96
CA ILE A 236 7.48 11.38 -8.58
C ILE A 236 8.23 11.89 -7.34
N ASP A 237 9.07 11.05 -6.73
CA ASP A 237 9.95 11.46 -5.63
C ASP A 237 10.80 12.67 -6.02
N VAL A 238 10.96 13.61 -5.09
CA VAL A 238 11.59 14.91 -5.31
C VAL A 238 13.07 14.79 -5.75
N ARG A 239 13.79 13.75 -5.31
CA ARG A 239 15.18 13.48 -5.70
C ARG A 239 15.23 12.96 -7.14
N LEU A 240 14.33 12.04 -7.50
CA LEU A 240 14.20 11.55 -8.88
C LEU A 240 13.77 12.68 -9.82
N GLY A 241 12.85 13.55 -9.39
CA GLY A 241 12.46 14.75 -10.14
C GLY A 241 13.64 15.67 -10.40
N LYS A 242 14.46 15.96 -9.38
CA LYS A 242 15.66 16.80 -9.54
C LYS A 242 16.66 16.17 -10.51
N MET A 243 16.82 14.86 -10.44
CA MET A 243 17.67 14.09 -11.35
C MET A 243 17.21 14.25 -12.81
N LEU A 244 15.90 14.11 -13.08
CA LEU A 244 15.34 14.31 -14.43
C LEU A 244 15.49 15.75 -14.93
N VAL A 245 15.25 16.74 -14.07
CA VAL A 245 15.44 18.16 -14.44
C VAL A 245 16.88 18.39 -14.89
N TYR A 246 17.87 17.94 -14.13
CA TYR A 246 19.27 18.07 -14.52
C TYR A 246 19.64 17.26 -15.77
N ALA A 247 19.03 16.09 -15.98
CA ALA A 247 19.30 15.27 -17.15
C ALA A 247 18.94 15.99 -18.46
N THR A 248 17.88 16.82 -18.44
CA THR A 248 17.54 17.65 -19.60
C THR A 248 18.63 18.70 -19.87
N THR A 249 19.16 19.34 -18.83
CA THR A 249 20.24 20.33 -18.94
C THR A 249 21.56 19.72 -19.39
N PHE A 250 21.90 18.54 -18.89
CA PHE A 250 23.15 17.84 -19.23
C PHE A 250 23.05 16.93 -20.46
N SER A 251 21.91 16.95 -21.16
CA SER A 251 21.69 16.16 -22.39
C SER A 251 21.89 14.65 -22.20
N CYS A 252 21.55 14.12 -21.02
CA CYS A 252 21.61 12.70 -20.68
C CYS A 252 20.24 12.14 -20.28
N LEU A 253 19.18 12.65 -20.90
CA LEU A 253 17.80 12.34 -20.52
C LEU A 253 17.47 10.85 -20.62
N ASP A 254 17.85 10.19 -21.72
CA ASP A 254 17.52 8.78 -21.97
C ASP A 254 18.00 7.82 -20.86
N PRO A 255 19.29 7.77 -20.49
CA PRO A 255 19.74 6.90 -19.41
C PRO A 255 19.13 7.26 -18.06
N VAL A 256 19.02 8.55 -17.75
CA VAL A 256 18.51 9.00 -16.46
C VAL A 256 17.00 8.74 -16.33
N LEU A 257 16.25 8.84 -17.41
CA LEU A 257 14.82 8.53 -17.45
C LEU A 257 14.58 7.06 -17.15
N THR A 258 15.37 6.17 -17.76
CA THR A 258 15.31 4.72 -17.50
C THR A 258 15.65 4.40 -16.04
N ILE A 259 16.71 5.00 -15.50
CA ILE A 259 17.10 4.84 -14.09
C ILE A 259 15.99 5.34 -13.16
N ALA A 260 15.44 6.52 -13.42
CA ALA A 260 14.36 7.10 -12.61
C ALA A 260 13.10 6.22 -12.65
N ALA A 261 12.74 5.68 -13.83
CA ALA A 261 11.60 4.80 -13.99
C ALA A 261 11.78 3.47 -13.23
N ALA A 262 12.96 2.85 -13.32
CA ALA A 262 13.27 1.62 -12.60
C ALA A 262 13.29 1.82 -11.09
N ALA A 263 13.90 2.92 -10.61
CA ALA A 263 13.95 3.26 -9.19
C ALA A 263 12.58 3.66 -8.61
N GLY A 264 11.74 4.34 -9.41
CA GLY A 264 10.43 4.83 -8.98
C GLY A 264 9.29 3.80 -9.04
N PHE A 265 9.50 2.67 -9.72
CA PHE A 265 8.43 1.67 -9.90
C PHE A 265 8.87 0.23 -9.60
N LYS A 266 9.67 -0.38 -10.48
CA LYS A 266 10.14 -1.76 -10.34
C LYS A 266 11.49 -1.93 -11.00
N SER A 267 12.31 -2.78 -10.39
CA SER A 267 13.47 -3.34 -11.07
C SER A 267 13.03 -4.16 -12.28
N ILE A 268 13.80 -4.04 -13.36
CA ILE A 268 13.68 -4.87 -14.57
C ILE A 268 14.15 -6.32 -14.31
N PHE A 269 14.97 -6.52 -13.28
CA PHE A 269 15.42 -7.84 -12.86
C PHE A 269 14.35 -8.48 -11.96
N VAL A 270 13.57 -9.40 -12.55
CA VAL A 270 12.46 -10.07 -11.87
C VAL A 270 12.95 -11.39 -11.26
N GLN A 271 12.63 -11.59 -9.99
CA GLN A 271 12.94 -12.84 -9.29
C GLN A 271 11.85 -13.90 -9.58
N SER A 272 12.21 -15.02 -10.20
CA SER A 272 11.34 -16.19 -10.28
C SER A 272 11.37 -16.99 -8.98
N TYR A 273 10.23 -17.59 -8.60
CA TYR A 273 10.13 -18.46 -7.42
C TYR A 273 11.20 -19.56 -7.48
N GLY A 274 12.12 -19.57 -6.51
CA GLY A 274 13.18 -20.58 -6.37
C GLY A 274 14.53 -20.25 -7.04
N GLY A 275 14.72 -19.06 -7.62
CA GLY A 275 15.95 -18.71 -8.36
C GLY A 275 16.61 -17.39 -7.93
N GLN A 276 17.14 -17.30 -6.70
CA GLN A 276 18.01 -16.17 -6.33
C GLN A 276 19.25 -16.10 -7.24
N ASP A 277 19.84 -17.26 -7.55
CA ASP A 277 21.05 -17.35 -8.38
C ASP A 277 20.85 -16.84 -9.81
N SER A 278 19.65 -16.96 -10.39
CA SER A 278 19.37 -16.48 -11.74
C SER A 278 19.33 -14.96 -11.86
N GLN A 279 18.89 -14.26 -10.81
CA GLN A 279 18.84 -12.80 -10.83
C GLN A 279 20.25 -12.21 -10.73
N ASP A 280 21.06 -12.72 -9.80
CA ASP A 280 22.44 -12.25 -9.62
C ASP A 280 23.30 -12.52 -10.86
N MET A 281 23.09 -13.64 -11.54
CA MET A 281 23.74 -13.92 -12.82
C MET A 281 23.33 -12.90 -13.90
N ALA A 282 22.03 -12.61 -14.04
CA ALA A 282 21.56 -11.60 -15.00
C ALA A 282 22.11 -10.20 -14.68
N MET A 283 22.11 -9.78 -13.41
CA MET A 283 22.69 -8.50 -13.02
C MET A 283 24.19 -8.41 -13.32
N ARG A 284 24.93 -9.51 -13.16
CA ARG A 284 26.36 -9.58 -13.53
C ARG A 284 26.59 -9.51 -15.03
N GLU A 285 25.72 -10.10 -15.83
CA GLU A 285 25.80 -10.07 -17.30
C GLU A 285 25.69 -8.64 -17.83
N PHE A 286 24.77 -7.85 -17.28
CA PHE A 286 24.57 -6.46 -17.71
C PHE A 286 25.38 -5.44 -16.90
N ALA A 287 26.30 -5.88 -16.03
CA ALA A 287 27.03 -5.02 -15.12
C ALA A 287 27.80 -3.93 -15.86
N LEU A 288 27.60 -2.66 -15.47
CA LEU A 288 28.26 -1.52 -16.10
C LEU A 288 28.74 -0.51 -15.05
N GLY A 289 30.03 -0.18 -15.10
CA GLY A 289 30.62 0.92 -14.32
C GLY A 289 30.46 0.80 -12.81
N ASP A 290 30.46 -0.43 -12.27
CA ASP A 290 30.25 -0.73 -10.85
C ASP A 290 29.00 -0.04 -10.25
N SER A 291 27.95 0.10 -11.06
CA SER A 291 26.74 0.84 -10.70
C SER A 291 25.48 0.06 -11.08
N ASP A 292 24.67 -0.30 -10.08
CA ASP A 292 23.37 -0.96 -10.31
C ASP A 292 22.43 -0.12 -11.20
N MET A 293 22.54 1.21 -11.13
CA MET A 293 21.77 2.13 -11.97
C MET A 293 22.20 2.01 -13.43
N LEU A 294 23.50 1.99 -13.70
CA LEU A 294 24.02 1.83 -15.06
C LEU A 294 23.79 0.40 -15.58
N THR A 295 23.90 -0.61 -14.73
CA THR A 295 23.53 -2.00 -15.03
C THR A 295 22.07 -2.10 -15.48
N THR A 296 21.17 -1.40 -14.77
CA THR A 296 19.74 -1.34 -15.12
C THR A 296 19.52 -0.67 -16.48
N TYR A 297 20.19 0.45 -16.74
CA TYR A 297 20.11 1.11 -18.05
C TYR A 297 20.70 0.24 -19.17
N ASN A 298 21.81 -0.45 -18.92
CA ASN A 298 22.45 -1.32 -19.89
C ASN A 298 21.52 -2.46 -20.30
N ALA A 299 20.90 -3.14 -19.33
CA ALA A 299 19.91 -4.17 -19.60
C ALA A 299 18.67 -3.65 -20.36
N TYR A 300 18.19 -2.44 -20.04
CA TYR A 300 17.08 -1.83 -20.79
C TYR A 300 17.45 -1.51 -22.25
N ARG A 301 18.68 -1.03 -22.49
CA ARG A 301 19.13 -0.68 -23.83
C ARG A 301 19.26 -1.89 -24.76
N GLU A 302 19.57 -3.06 -24.21
CA GLU A 302 19.67 -4.32 -24.96
C GLU A 302 18.30 -4.98 -25.25
N TRP A 303 17.23 -4.53 -24.58
CA TRP A 303 15.86 -5.05 -24.74
C TRP A 303 15.12 -4.42 -25.91
#